data_AF-X6LRC0-F1
#
_entry.id   AF-X6LRC0-F1
#
_cell.length_a   1.000
_cell.length_b   1.000
_cell.length_c   1.000
_cell.angle_alpha   90.00
_cell.angle_beta   90.00
_cell.angle_gamma   90.00
#
_symmetry.space_group_name_H-M   'P 1'
#
loop_
_entity.id
_entity.type
_entity.pdbx_description
1 polymer ?
#
loop_
_entity_poly.entity_id
_entity_poly.type
_entity_poly.pdbx_seq_one_letter_code
_entity_poly.pdbx_strand_id
1 'polypeptide(L)'
;FPEYHPKDLRYYFLTEEEFYAIKKTDNLADAPFPFDKLTGFSGAPLAAKEYWSDKDEVVDYLLQKIQDQEDPGPAFDPYARFNKKPDPDTESDAVIVAINGVVVDLKLRPDVHCAIWDAFEVRGTQDRIVMEVACWEGESLVRCITMEDPYDLFPGMELTWLKGPIQVPVGKGVLGRVMNVLGDPDDQRGEIEGPRWGIHRPAPGLWDRVLYF
;
A
#
# COMPACT_ATOMS: atom_id res chain seq x y z
N PHE A 1 20.92 12.42 16.76
CA PHE A 1 19.73 12.94 16.06
C PHE A 1 18.53 12.16 16.58
N PRO A 2 17.68 12.76 17.43
CA PRO A 2 16.41 12.15 17.82
C PRO A 2 15.38 12.58 16.75
N GLU A 3 14.78 11.75 15.92
CA GLU A 3 14.55 10.32 15.95
C GLU A 3 14.76 9.82 14.52
N TYR A 4 15.77 8.98 14.31
CA TYR A 4 15.82 8.19 13.09
C TYR A 4 14.84 7.02 13.27
N HIS A 5 13.75 7.02 12.49
CA HIS A 5 12.81 5.92 12.44
C HIS A 5 13.09 5.11 11.15
N PRO A 6 13.38 3.79 11.21
CA PRO A 6 13.80 2.97 10.07
C PRO A 6 12.82 2.90 8.87
N LYS A 7 11.69 3.59 8.95
CA LYS A 7 10.60 3.61 7.95
C LYS A 7 10.14 5.03 7.56
N ASP A 8 10.85 6.10 7.98
CA ASP A 8 10.52 7.45 7.50
C ASP A 8 11.04 7.64 6.07
N LEU A 9 10.12 7.61 5.10
CA LEU A 9 10.39 7.75 3.66
C LEU A 9 11.05 9.10 3.28
N ARG A 10 11.14 10.06 4.20
CA ARG A 10 11.83 11.35 4.01
C ARG A 10 13.35 11.25 4.06
N TYR A 11 13.90 10.11 4.49
CA TYR A 11 15.34 9.92 4.75
C TYR A 11 16.02 8.89 3.83
N TYR A 12 15.56 8.70 2.59
CA TYR A 12 16.38 8.00 1.60
C TYR A 12 17.45 8.95 1.03
N PHE A 13 18.70 8.48 0.96
CA PHE A 13 19.80 9.29 0.41
C PHE A 13 19.81 9.39 -1.12
N LEU A 14 18.90 8.66 -1.80
CA LEU A 14 18.81 8.62 -3.25
C LEU A 14 17.36 8.92 -3.68
N THR A 15 17.21 9.79 -4.67
CA THR A 15 15.94 10.01 -5.38
C THR A 15 15.60 8.81 -6.27
N GLU A 16 14.33 8.72 -6.70
CA GLU A 16 13.85 7.65 -7.60
C GLU A 16 14.68 7.60 -8.91
N GLU A 17 14.98 8.77 -9.47
CA GLU A 17 15.81 8.89 -10.68
C GLU A 17 17.26 8.42 -10.44
N GLU A 18 17.86 8.79 -9.31
CA GLU A 18 19.20 8.34 -8.93
C GLU A 18 19.25 6.83 -8.71
N PHE A 19 18.21 6.23 -8.12
CA PHE A 19 18.11 4.79 -7.90
C PHE A 19 18.04 3.99 -9.21
N TYR A 20 17.30 4.45 -10.21
CA TYR A 20 17.25 3.76 -11.51
C TYR A 20 18.56 3.93 -12.30
N ALA A 21 19.28 5.04 -12.14
CA ALA A 21 20.56 5.29 -12.81
C ALA A 21 21.73 4.41 -12.30
N ILE A 22 21.61 3.84 -11.10
CA ILE A 22 22.64 3.02 -10.45
C ILE A 22 22.53 1.52 -10.72
N LYS A 23 21.45 1.08 -11.37
CA LYS A 23 21.25 -0.34 -11.72
C LYS A 23 22.08 -0.76 -12.94
N LYS A 24 22.68 -1.95 -12.86
CA LYS A 24 23.59 -2.51 -13.88
C LYS A 24 22.86 -3.45 -14.85
N THR A 25 21.88 -4.20 -14.36
CA THR A 25 21.13 -5.22 -15.14
C THR A 25 19.77 -5.53 -14.50
N ASP A 26 18.74 -5.67 -15.33
CA ASP A 26 17.36 -5.99 -14.92
C ASP A 26 17.08 -7.51 -15.01
N ASN A 27 17.96 -8.25 -15.70
CA ASN A 27 17.73 -9.63 -16.10
C ASN A 27 18.68 -10.61 -15.39
N LEU A 28 18.10 -11.59 -14.66
CA LEU A 28 18.82 -12.61 -13.88
C LEU A 28 19.78 -13.46 -14.74
N ALA A 29 19.47 -13.64 -16.02
CA ALA A 29 20.26 -14.46 -16.94
C ALA A 29 21.65 -13.88 -17.25
N ASP A 30 21.82 -12.56 -17.08
CA ASP A 30 23.03 -11.83 -17.44
C ASP A 30 23.90 -11.46 -16.22
N ALA A 31 23.49 -11.89 -15.02
CA ALA A 31 24.23 -11.63 -13.79
C ALA A 31 25.58 -12.38 -13.80
N PRO A 32 26.73 -11.70 -13.73
CA PRO A 32 28.05 -12.31 -13.99
C PRO A 32 28.62 -13.15 -12.83
N PHE A 33 27.83 -13.49 -11.79
CA PHE A 33 28.34 -14.13 -10.58
C PHE A 33 27.60 -15.43 -10.22
N PRO A 34 28.31 -16.46 -9.72
CA PRO A 34 27.70 -17.70 -9.28
C PRO A 34 26.92 -17.46 -7.97
N PHE A 35 25.69 -17.99 -7.93
CA PHE A 35 24.65 -17.74 -6.90
C PHE A 35 25.11 -17.92 -5.45
N ASP A 36 26.12 -18.75 -5.24
CA ASP A 36 26.72 -19.14 -3.96
C ASP A 36 27.61 -18.08 -3.30
N LYS A 37 27.83 -16.91 -3.94
CA LYS A 37 28.70 -15.84 -3.42
C LYS A 37 28.00 -14.51 -3.10
N LEU A 38 26.66 -14.45 -3.16
CA LEU A 38 25.90 -13.22 -2.87
C LEU A 38 25.91 -12.90 -1.36
N THR A 39 26.50 -11.75 -0.99
CA THR A 39 26.59 -11.28 0.42
C THR A 39 25.66 -10.11 0.75
N GLY A 40 24.72 -9.78 -0.14
CA GLY A 40 23.66 -8.81 0.12
C GLY A 40 22.42 -9.23 -0.66
N PHE A 41 21.41 -9.76 0.04
CA PHE A 41 20.16 -10.21 -0.54
C PHE A 41 19.02 -9.35 0.00
N SER A 42 18.18 -8.82 -0.88
CA SER A 42 16.84 -8.36 -0.47
C SER A 42 15.98 -9.60 -0.27
N GLY A 43 15.72 -9.91 1.00
CA GLY A 43 15.03 -11.10 1.52
C GLY A 43 13.59 -11.36 1.08
N ALA A 44 13.10 -10.77 -0.02
CA ALA A 44 11.71 -10.92 -0.44
C ALA A 44 11.55 -12.21 -1.29
N PRO A 45 10.95 -13.29 -0.76
CA PRO A 45 10.84 -14.57 -1.47
C PRO A 45 9.94 -14.52 -2.73
N LEU A 46 9.27 -13.40 -2.97
CA LEU A 46 8.33 -13.18 -4.07
C LEU A 46 8.77 -12.13 -5.11
N ALA A 47 9.97 -11.53 -5.00
CA ALA A 47 10.56 -10.67 -6.03
C ALA A 47 11.10 -11.49 -7.24
N ALA A 48 10.36 -12.51 -7.66
CA ALA A 48 10.89 -13.67 -8.37
C ALA A 48 11.21 -13.47 -9.87
N LYS A 49 11.36 -12.24 -10.37
CA LYS A 49 11.75 -12.03 -11.79
C LYS A 49 12.74 -10.91 -12.08
N GLU A 50 13.03 -10.03 -11.13
CA GLU A 50 13.92 -8.89 -11.37
C GLU A 50 15.02 -8.88 -10.31
N TYR A 51 16.23 -9.23 -10.73
CA TYR A 51 17.40 -9.21 -9.87
C TYR A 51 18.28 -8.05 -10.30
N TRP A 52 18.44 -7.10 -9.39
CA TRP A 52 19.16 -5.87 -9.65
C TRP A 52 20.57 -5.96 -9.07
N SER A 53 21.59 -5.91 -9.92
CA SER A 53 22.96 -5.64 -9.47
C SER A 53 23.17 -4.13 -9.48
N ASP A 54 23.66 -3.58 -8.38
CA ASP A 54 24.14 -2.20 -8.35
C ASP A 54 25.51 -2.12 -9.04
N LYS A 55 25.88 -0.93 -9.51
CA LYS A 55 27.26 -0.64 -9.96
C LYS A 55 28.22 -0.75 -8.78
N ASP A 56 29.42 -1.24 -9.04
CA ASP A 56 30.44 -1.49 -8.01
C ASP A 56 30.77 -0.19 -7.23
N GLU A 57 30.83 0.94 -7.94
CA GLU A 57 31.03 2.29 -7.37
C GLU A 57 29.95 2.69 -6.35
N VAL A 58 28.73 2.21 -6.55
CA VAL A 58 27.57 2.53 -5.70
C VAL A 58 27.52 1.59 -4.50
N VAL A 59 27.88 0.32 -4.69
CA VAL A 59 28.07 -0.62 -3.58
C VAL A 59 29.15 -0.12 -2.64
N ASP A 60 30.28 0.34 -3.18
CA ASP A 60 31.37 0.92 -2.38
C ASP A 60 30.94 2.21 -1.67
N TYR A 61 30.19 3.09 -2.33
CA TYR A 61 29.62 4.29 -1.71
C TYR A 61 28.65 3.96 -0.56
N LEU A 62 27.75 2.99 -0.78
CA LEU A 62 26.81 2.52 0.24
C LEU A 62 27.58 1.91 1.41
N LEU A 63 28.51 0.98 1.16
CA LEU A 63 29.37 0.36 2.17
C LEU A 63 30.15 1.39 2.99
N GLN A 64 30.68 2.43 2.34
CA GLN A 64 31.35 3.53 3.02
C GLN A 64 30.38 4.30 3.92
N LYS A 65 29.15 4.56 3.47
CA LYS A 65 28.09 5.17 4.30
C LYS A 65 27.65 4.26 5.46
N ILE A 66 27.59 2.95 5.27
CA ILE A 66 27.34 1.96 6.35
C ILE A 66 28.49 1.97 7.36
N GLN A 67 29.73 2.15 6.91
CA GLN A 67 30.89 2.22 7.81
C GLN A 67 30.94 3.55 8.57
N ASP A 68 30.47 4.64 7.96
CA ASP A 68 30.43 5.98 8.55
C ASP A 68 29.19 6.21 9.46
N GLN A 69 28.13 5.40 9.33
CA GLN A 69 26.89 5.49 10.13
C GLN A 69 26.49 4.11 10.68
N GLU A 70 26.33 3.98 12.00
CA GLU A 70 26.03 2.69 12.68
C GLU A 70 24.77 1.95 12.13
N ASP A 71 23.82 2.67 11.52
CA ASP A 71 22.70 2.10 10.77
C ASP A 71 22.32 3.07 9.61
N PRO A 72 22.65 2.76 8.35
CA PRO A 72 22.33 3.62 7.21
C PRO A 72 20.85 3.57 6.82
N GLY A 73 20.06 2.66 7.40
CA GLY A 73 18.67 2.44 7.00
C GLY A 73 18.49 1.76 5.65
N PRO A 74 17.23 1.49 5.28
CA PRO A 74 16.95 0.74 4.07
C PRO A 74 17.40 1.54 2.83
N ALA A 75 18.07 0.88 1.89
CA ALA A 75 18.20 1.40 0.54
C ALA A 75 16.80 1.61 -0.04
N PHE A 76 16.62 2.65 -0.85
CA PHE A 76 15.34 3.00 -1.49
C PHE A 76 14.61 1.76 -2.01
N ASP A 77 13.40 1.51 -1.48
CA ASP A 77 12.50 0.47 -1.97
C ASP A 77 11.45 1.15 -2.87
N PRO A 78 11.49 0.93 -4.20
CA PRO A 78 10.56 1.56 -5.14
C PRO A 78 9.10 1.16 -4.89
N TYR A 79 8.85 0.10 -4.12
CA TYR A 79 7.52 -0.37 -3.75
C TYR A 79 7.09 0.08 -2.34
N ALA A 80 7.93 0.82 -1.60
CA ALA A 80 7.58 1.33 -0.27
C ALA A 80 6.35 2.27 -0.29
N ARG A 81 6.06 2.90 -1.43
CA ARG A 81 4.85 3.71 -1.62
C ARG A 81 3.55 2.88 -1.64
N PHE A 82 3.63 1.63 -2.08
CA PHE A 82 2.53 0.66 -2.07
C PHE A 82 2.51 -0.14 -0.76
N ASN A 83 3.68 -0.32 -0.13
CA ASN A 83 3.86 -0.96 1.16
C ASN A 83 3.93 0.05 2.32
N LYS A 84 3.05 1.07 2.34
CA LYS A 84 2.87 1.89 3.54
C LYS A 84 2.21 1.04 4.62
N LYS A 85 3.00 0.17 5.26
CA LYS A 85 2.68 -0.28 6.62
C LYS A 85 2.54 1.01 7.43
N PRO A 86 1.42 1.22 8.14
CA PRO A 86 1.30 2.34 9.05
C PRO A 86 2.52 2.39 9.94
N ASP A 87 2.92 3.60 10.32
CA ASP A 87 4.00 3.79 11.28
C ASP A 87 3.76 2.82 12.46
N PRO A 88 4.72 1.96 12.84
CA PRO A 88 4.57 1.01 13.93
C PRO A 88 4.15 1.68 15.25
N ASP A 89 4.41 2.99 15.39
CA ASP A 89 4.01 3.77 16.57
C ASP A 89 2.58 4.37 16.46
N THR A 90 1.95 4.30 15.28
CA THR A 90 0.56 4.74 15.10
C THR A 90 -0.39 3.63 15.55
N GLU A 91 -1.18 3.88 16.59
CA GLU A 91 -2.22 2.96 17.06
C GLU A 91 -3.19 2.57 15.93
N SER A 92 -3.69 1.35 15.98
CA SER A 92 -4.73 0.86 15.06
C SER A 92 -6.05 1.57 15.30
N ASP A 93 -6.75 1.93 14.23
CA ASP A 93 -8.08 2.54 14.34
C ASP A 93 -9.16 1.49 14.63
N ALA A 94 -8.93 0.24 14.21
CA ALA A 94 -9.83 -0.87 14.44
C ALA A 94 -9.08 -2.21 14.47
N VAL A 95 -9.75 -3.23 15.01
CA VAL A 95 -9.30 -4.62 15.00
C VAL A 95 -10.40 -5.56 14.52
N ILE A 96 -10.03 -6.63 13.79
CA ILE A 96 -10.98 -7.67 13.39
C ILE A 96 -11.42 -8.47 14.62
N VAL A 97 -12.72 -8.66 14.81
CA VAL A 97 -13.28 -9.48 15.91
C VAL A 97 -13.87 -10.79 15.41
N ALA A 98 -14.57 -10.76 14.27
CA ALA A 98 -15.19 -11.95 13.70
C ALA A 98 -15.18 -11.90 12.17
N ILE A 99 -15.13 -13.08 11.55
CA ILE A 99 -15.13 -13.25 10.10
C ILE A 99 -16.19 -14.29 9.75
N ASN A 100 -17.12 -13.93 8.88
CA ASN A 100 -18.14 -14.81 8.33
C ASN A 100 -18.20 -14.65 6.81
N GLY A 101 -17.36 -15.41 6.12
CA GLY A 101 -17.13 -15.22 4.69
C GLY A 101 -16.63 -13.81 4.40
N VAL A 102 -17.30 -13.09 3.49
CA VAL A 102 -16.96 -11.71 3.12
C VAL A 102 -17.43 -10.66 4.14
N VAL A 103 -18.19 -11.08 5.15
CA VAL A 103 -18.67 -10.19 6.21
C VAL A 103 -17.69 -10.23 7.37
N VAL A 104 -17.11 -9.08 7.72
CA VAL A 104 -16.08 -8.94 8.76
C VAL A 104 -16.55 -7.93 9.79
N ASP A 105 -16.59 -8.34 11.05
CA ASP A 105 -16.96 -7.45 12.15
C ASP A 105 -15.68 -6.83 12.75
N LEU A 106 -15.66 -5.50 12.84
CA LEU A 106 -14.56 -4.71 13.38
C LEU A 106 -14.94 -4.07 14.71
N LYS A 107 -14.00 -4.07 15.66
CA LYS A 107 -14.07 -3.24 16.86
C LYS A 107 -13.23 -1.99 16.65
N LEU A 108 -13.89 -0.84 16.67
CA LEU A 108 -13.25 0.46 16.56
C LEU A 108 -12.61 0.85 17.89
N ARG A 109 -11.50 1.57 17.80
CA ARG A 109 -10.89 2.27 18.93
C ARG A 109 -11.86 3.36 19.46
N PRO A 110 -11.88 3.68 20.76
CA PRO A 110 -12.91 4.56 21.35
C PRO A 110 -13.01 5.97 20.74
N ASP A 111 -11.95 6.49 20.16
CA ASP A 111 -11.86 7.81 19.53
C ASP A 111 -12.18 7.79 18.02
N VAL A 112 -12.48 6.62 17.45
CA VAL A 112 -12.76 6.46 16.03
C VAL A 112 -14.27 6.52 15.79
N HIS A 113 -14.68 7.48 14.97
CA HIS A 113 -16.08 7.72 14.59
C HIS A 113 -16.20 7.70 13.07
N CYS A 114 -16.41 6.51 12.50
CA CYS A 114 -16.58 6.33 11.06
C CYS A 114 -18.04 6.41 10.61
N ALA A 115 -18.27 6.80 9.36
CA ALA A 115 -19.58 6.75 8.74
C ALA A 115 -19.87 5.36 8.15
N ILE A 116 -21.13 5.11 7.81
CA ILE A 116 -21.46 4.05 6.84
C ILE A 116 -20.80 4.42 5.51
N TRP A 117 -20.31 3.42 4.80
CA TRP A 117 -19.49 3.51 3.58
C TRP A 117 -18.04 3.93 3.80
N ASP A 118 -17.60 4.24 5.02
CA ASP A 118 -16.17 4.45 5.24
C ASP A 118 -15.39 3.15 5.04
N ALA A 119 -14.15 3.29 4.57
CA ALA A 119 -13.28 2.17 4.29
C ALA A 119 -12.16 2.04 5.33
N PHE A 120 -11.78 0.80 5.62
CA PHE A 120 -10.64 0.41 6.44
C PHE A 120 -9.69 -0.47 5.64
N GLU A 121 -8.40 -0.31 5.86
CA GLU A 121 -7.36 -1.11 5.21
C GLU A 121 -6.60 -1.93 6.24
N VAL A 122 -6.44 -3.22 5.97
CA VAL A 122 -5.77 -4.15 6.88
C VAL A 122 -4.27 -3.85 6.91
N ARG A 123 -3.68 -3.84 8.10
CA ARG A 123 -2.26 -3.58 8.30
C ARG A 123 -1.44 -4.85 8.13
N GLY A 124 -0.25 -4.70 7.53
CA GLY A 124 0.76 -5.75 7.53
C GLY A 124 0.51 -6.90 6.57
N THR A 125 -0.49 -6.79 5.70
CA THR A 125 -0.73 -7.72 4.60
C THR A 125 0.18 -7.39 3.41
N GLN A 126 0.44 -8.38 2.56
CA GLN A 126 1.19 -8.19 1.33
C GLN A 126 0.31 -7.51 0.27
N ASP A 127 -0.89 -8.03 0.11
CA ASP A 127 -1.88 -7.47 -0.80
C ASP A 127 -2.76 -6.46 -0.05
N ARG A 128 -3.27 -5.49 -0.81
CA ARG A 128 -4.10 -4.43 -0.27
C ARG A 128 -5.52 -4.95 -0.02
N ILE A 129 -5.82 -5.24 1.25
CA ILE A 129 -7.14 -5.72 1.65
C ILE A 129 -7.92 -4.56 2.27
N VAL A 130 -8.99 -4.16 1.58
CA VAL A 130 -9.87 -3.08 2.00
C VAL A 130 -11.25 -3.64 2.33
N MET A 131 -11.85 -3.11 3.39
CA MET A 131 -13.21 -3.41 3.77
C MET A 131 -14.01 -2.14 4.01
N GLU A 132 -15.29 -2.17 3.65
CA GLU A 132 -16.20 -1.02 3.74
C GLU A 132 -17.26 -1.25 4.82
N VAL A 133 -17.51 -0.23 5.63
CA VAL A 133 -18.52 -0.24 6.69
C VAL A 133 -19.92 -0.31 6.08
N ALA A 134 -20.65 -1.39 6.36
CA ALA A 134 -22.02 -1.57 5.92
C ALA A 134 -23.04 -1.10 6.97
N CYS A 135 -22.79 -1.39 8.26
CA CYS A 135 -23.66 -0.95 9.35
C CYS A 135 -22.95 -0.91 10.71
N TRP A 136 -23.56 -0.17 11.64
CA TRP A 136 -23.18 -0.13 13.05
C TRP A 136 -24.00 -1.17 13.83
N GLU A 137 -23.33 -2.03 14.59
CA GLU A 137 -23.99 -3.04 15.44
C GLU A 137 -24.11 -2.57 16.91
N GLY A 138 -23.37 -1.52 17.29
CA GLY A 138 -23.37 -0.93 18.63
C GLY A 138 -22.05 -1.15 19.37
N GLU A 139 -21.85 -0.45 20.49
CA GLU A 139 -20.63 -0.55 21.32
C GLU A 139 -19.30 -0.43 20.53
N SER A 140 -19.19 0.52 19.60
CA SER A 140 -18.01 0.65 18.71
C SER A 140 -17.72 -0.58 17.85
N LEU A 141 -18.73 -1.43 17.61
CA LEU A 141 -18.67 -2.55 16.68
C LEU A 141 -19.36 -2.18 15.38
N VAL A 142 -18.66 -2.40 14.27
CA VAL A 142 -19.17 -2.14 12.92
C VAL A 142 -19.02 -3.40 12.09
N ARG A 143 -20.03 -3.65 11.25
CA ARG A 143 -20.01 -4.73 10.29
C ARG A 143 -19.54 -4.20 8.95
N CYS A 144 -18.51 -4.83 8.42
CA CYS A 144 -17.86 -4.46 7.17
C CYS A 144 -17.99 -5.57 6.14
N ILE A 145 -17.85 -5.21 4.87
CA ILE A 145 -17.75 -6.14 3.74
C ILE A 145 -16.34 -6.00 3.18
N THR A 146 -15.60 -7.11 3.09
CA THR A 146 -14.28 -7.13 2.44
C THR A 146 -14.43 -7.08 0.92
N MET A 147 -13.58 -6.29 0.26
CA MET A 147 -13.52 -6.21 -1.20
C MET A 147 -12.62 -7.29 -1.82
N GLU A 148 -11.74 -7.86 -1.00
CA GLU A 148 -10.82 -8.94 -1.37
C GLU A 148 -11.15 -10.23 -0.62
N ASP A 149 -10.54 -11.33 -1.05
CA ASP A 149 -10.74 -12.64 -0.42
C ASP A 149 -10.29 -12.66 1.05
N PRO A 150 -11.12 -13.17 1.97
CA PRO A 150 -10.83 -13.16 3.41
C PRO A 150 -9.90 -14.30 3.86
N TYR A 151 -9.30 -15.06 2.95
CA TYR A 151 -8.58 -16.30 3.27
C TYR A 151 -7.42 -16.10 4.26
N ASP A 152 -6.71 -14.97 4.16
CA ASP A 152 -5.58 -14.64 5.02
C ASP A 152 -5.97 -13.73 6.20
N LEU A 153 -7.27 -13.50 6.41
CA LEU A 153 -7.76 -12.70 7.52
C LEU A 153 -7.99 -13.53 8.77
N PHE A 154 -7.64 -12.97 9.92
CA PHE A 154 -7.91 -13.56 11.23
C PHE A 154 -8.28 -12.50 12.27
N PRO A 155 -9.05 -12.86 13.32
CA PRO A 155 -9.34 -11.95 14.42
C PRO A 155 -8.07 -11.44 15.10
N GLY A 156 -8.07 -10.15 15.46
CA GLY A 156 -6.92 -9.45 16.04
C GLY A 156 -6.04 -8.72 15.02
N MET A 157 -6.25 -8.92 13.72
CA MET A 157 -5.59 -8.07 12.72
C MET A 157 -6.04 -6.62 12.87
N GLU A 158 -5.06 -5.72 12.76
CA GLU A 158 -5.24 -4.29 12.90
C GLU A 158 -5.60 -3.64 11.57
N LEU A 159 -6.37 -2.56 11.62
CA LEU A 159 -6.77 -1.80 10.44
C LEU A 159 -6.56 -0.30 10.65
N THR A 160 -6.37 0.38 9.52
CA THR A 160 -6.28 1.84 9.43
C THR A 160 -7.55 2.37 8.78
N TRP A 161 -8.14 3.42 9.36
CA TRP A 161 -9.28 4.09 8.79
C TRP A 161 -8.85 5.00 7.64
N LEU A 162 -9.45 4.82 6.46
CA LEU A 162 -9.17 5.64 5.28
C LEU A 162 -9.89 7.00 5.29
N LYS A 163 -10.67 7.28 6.35
CA LYS A 163 -11.37 8.57 6.59
C LYS A 163 -12.36 8.97 5.51
N GLY A 164 -12.92 7.97 4.84
CA GLY A 164 -13.92 8.14 3.81
C GLY A 164 -14.19 6.84 3.05
N PRO A 165 -15.07 6.88 2.05
CA PRO A 165 -15.37 5.72 1.23
C PRO A 165 -14.22 5.35 0.32
N ILE A 166 -14.32 4.16 -0.27
CA ILE A 166 -13.40 3.72 -1.33
C ILE A 166 -13.37 4.78 -2.44
N GLN A 167 -12.16 5.21 -2.80
CA GLN A 167 -11.93 6.23 -3.82
C GLN A 167 -11.22 5.63 -5.02
N VAL A 168 -11.74 5.93 -6.22
CA VAL A 168 -11.23 5.40 -7.50
C VAL A 168 -10.77 6.53 -8.42
N PRO A 169 -9.78 6.31 -9.30
CA PRO A 169 -9.29 7.36 -10.21
C PRO A 169 -10.36 7.71 -11.25
N VAL A 170 -10.47 9.00 -11.57
CA VAL A 170 -11.39 9.53 -12.57
C VAL A 170 -10.69 10.50 -13.52
N GLY A 171 -11.32 10.80 -14.65
CA GLY A 171 -10.83 11.78 -15.62
C GLY A 171 -10.30 11.14 -16.90
N LYS A 172 -9.33 11.80 -17.55
CA LYS A 172 -8.79 11.31 -18.83
C LYS A 172 -7.80 10.15 -18.67
N GLY A 173 -7.09 10.09 -17.55
CA GLY A 173 -6.05 9.06 -17.29
C GLY A 173 -6.59 7.64 -17.19
N VAL A 174 -7.89 7.48 -16.90
CA VAL A 174 -8.56 6.17 -16.82
C VAL A 174 -8.97 5.61 -18.20
N LEU A 175 -8.97 6.43 -19.25
CA LEU A 175 -9.44 6.01 -20.57
C LEU A 175 -8.54 4.93 -21.16
N GLY A 176 -9.12 3.77 -21.48
CA GLY A 176 -8.37 2.64 -22.04
C GLY A 176 -7.49 1.91 -21.01
N ARG A 177 -7.73 2.12 -19.71
CA ARG A 177 -7.13 1.38 -18.60
C ARG A 177 -8.12 0.32 -18.08
N VAL A 178 -7.58 -0.75 -17.52
CA VAL A 178 -8.36 -1.71 -16.72
C VAL A 178 -7.97 -1.53 -15.26
N MET A 179 -8.96 -1.47 -14.37
CA MET A 179 -8.77 -1.31 -12.93
C MET A 179 -9.77 -2.15 -12.15
N ASN A 180 -9.40 -2.51 -10.92
CA ASN A 180 -10.27 -3.22 -9.99
C ASN A 180 -11.27 -2.27 -9.28
N VAL A 181 -12.09 -2.82 -8.36
CA VAL A 181 -13.08 -2.07 -7.57
C VAL A 181 -12.45 -1.00 -6.67
N LEU A 182 -11.22 -1.24 -6.21
CA LEU A 182 -10.45 -0.30 -5.38
C LEU A 182 -9.84 0.84 -6.22
N GLY A 183 -9.93 0.75 -7.55
CA GLY A 183 -9.35 1.70 -8.49
C GLY A 183 -7.86 1.52 -8.72
N ASP A 184 -7.34 0.32 -8.40
CA ASP A 184 -5.96 -0.07 -8.63
C ASP A 184 -5.84 -0.69 -10.04
N PRO A 185 -4.77 -0.39 -10.80
CA PRO A 185 -4.61 -0.86 -12.18
C PRO A 185 -4.41 -2.37 -12.25
N ASP A 186 -5.12 -3.02 -13.18
CA ASP A 186 -5.03 -4.47 -13.46
C ASP A 186 -4.63 -4.74 -14.92
N ASP A 187 -3.88 -3.81 -15.52
CA ASP A 187 -3.45 -3.87 -16.92
C ASP A 187 -1.94 -3.88 -17.13
N GLN A 188 -1.13 -3.92 -16.06
CA GLN A 188 0.33 -3.90 -16.10
C GLN A 188 0.93 -2.65 -16.80
N ARG A 189 0.18 -1.55 -16.91
CA ARG A 189 0.61 -0.31 -17.58
C ARG A 189 1.02 0.80 -16.61
N GLY A 190 1.42 0.42 -15.40
CA GLY A 190 1.78 1.36 -14.32
C GLY A 190 0.57 2.02 -13.65
N GLU A 191 0.80 3.08 -12.90
CA GLU A 191 -0.25 3.76 -12.14
C GLU A 191 -1.26 4.49 -13.05
N ILE A 192 -2.46 4.73 -12.52
CA ILE A 192 -3.48 5.55 -13.18
C ILE A 192 -3.43 6.94 -12.57
N GLU A 193 -2.93 7.90 -13.35
CA GLU A 193 -2.90 9.30 -12.94
C GLU A 193 -4.29 9.94 -12.98
N GLY A 194 -4.58 10.78 -11.99
CA GLY A 194 -5.77 11.61 -11.97
C GLY A 194 -6.34 11.84 -10.58
N PRO A 195 -7.34 12.72 -10.47
CA PRO A 195 -8.09 12.87 -9.23
C PRO A 195 -8.80 11.56 -8.86
N ARG A 196 -8.88 11.25 -7.56
CA ARG A 196 -9.67 10.12 -7.05
C ARG A 196 -10.96 10.61 -6.44
N TRP A 197 -12.07 9.96 -6.75
CA TRP A 197 -13.38 10.29 -6.22
C TRP A 197 -14.01 9.09 -5.50
N GLY A 198 -14.75 9.35 -4.42
CA GLY A 198 -15.50 8.31 -3.70
C GLY A 198 -16.54 7.62 -4.58
N ILE A 199 -16.72 6.31 -4.41
CA ILE A 199 -17.72 5.54 -5.17
C ILE A 199 -19.16 5.79 -4.69
N HIS A 200 -19.34 6.13 -3.42
CA HIS A 200 -20.63 6.50 -2.84
C HIS A 200 -20.90 7.99 -2.97
N ARG A 201 -21.87 8.36 -3.79
CA ARG A 201 -22.31 9.74 -3.97
C ARG A 201 -23.83 9.82 -4.18
N PRO A 202 -24.47 10.89 -3.69
CA PRO A 202 -25.89 11.09 -3.92
C PRO A 202 -26.16 11.22 -5.42
N ALA A 203 -27.32 10.72 -5.85
CA ALA A 203 -27.79 10.95 -7.20
C ALA A 203 -28.02 12.47 -7.43
N PRO A 204 -27.89 12.96 -8.67
CA PRO A 204 -28.20 14.35 -8.99
C PRO A 204 -29.61 14.73 -8.56
N GLY A 205 -29.79 15.94 -8.03
CA GLY A 205 -31.09 16.45 -7.60
C GLY A 205 -32.03 16.63 -8.79
N LEU A 206 -33.33 16.81 -8.53
CA LEU A 206 -34.31 17.03 -9.60
C LEU A 206 -33.97 18.26 -10.45
N TRP A 207 -33.51 19.33 -9.83
CA TRP A 207 -33.16 20.60 -10.49
C TRP A 207 -31.92 20.51 -11.39
N ASP A 208 -31.07 19.50 -11.19
CA ASP A 208 -29.85 19.29 -11.99
C ASP A 208 -30.11 18.46 -13.25
N ARG A 209 -31.30 17.86 -13.36
CA ARG A 209 -31.65 16.92 -14.44
C ARG A 209 -32.30 17.68 -15.60
N VAL A 210 -31.74 17.51 -16.80
CA VAL A 210 -32.42 17.90 -18.03
C VAL A 210 -33.33 16.75 -18.46
N LEU A 211 -34.64 16.91 -18.22
CA LEU A 211 -35.65 15.97 -18.71
C LEU A 211 -36.02 16.35 -20.13
N TYR A 212 -35.59 15.55 -21.11
CA TYR A 212 -36.12 15.63 -22.47
C TYR A 212 -37.48 14.92 -22.48
N PHE A 213 -38.56 15.69 -22.67
CA PHE A 213 -39.90 15.19 -22.95
C PHE A 213 -40.13 15.09 -24.45
#